data_AF-N1UW29-F1
#
_entry.id   AF-N1UW29-F1
#
_cell.length_a   1.000
_cell.length_b   1.000
_cell.length_c   1.000
_cell.angle_alpha   90.00
_cell.angle_beta   90.00
_cell.angle_gamma   90.00
#
_symmetry.space_group_name_H-M   'P 1'
#
loop_
_entity.id
_entity.type
_entity.pdbx_description
1 polymer ?
#
loop_
_entity_poly.entity_id
_entity_poly.type
_entity_poly.pdbx_seq_one_letter_code
_entity_poly.pdbx_strand_id
1 'polypeptide(L)'
;MRQDILSLSLQELEVLTSKGTVNRALKDIESGAKGKWKETEDGNVEVVWEDSVICVLPGSVPIQESSCTCSSTGVCRHIIRTIVAYQKRNISDKPNLSWNPGSISDESLRSFISASSFTKAKSIFNSGIAVELDRTDVPVAKIHGLGTVHFPVPNDIRYARADCKGSLGEQIIAIAVWSFRLTHLKKEFVSTNIREIKISSHITDRANTILKEIIQYGFQGVSEHLKDRLFQLKRSCLEEGLLWPSEILSELQEEYSKYLLHDSLFDPDQVVYLLGEWIIRMDALKENKGAIPSLVISGDTKTYSSELIVRSLIGLGSGIKVLQKGFVVLSYFADPKSDKILLYECSFEKHTEEPFHSIGNFTVFKGIPLHNFGKSSIVSSSIKKTTSGKLQFSNKLTLNPQTFFLNL
;
A
#
# COMPACT_ATOMS: atom_id res chain seq x y z
N MET A 1 -3.19 16.13 31.12
CA MET A 1 -2.13 15.44 30.36
C MET A 1 -2.61 14.97 29.00
N ARG A 2 -1.85 15.29 27.95
CA ARG A 2 -2.16 15.01 26.53
C ARG A 2 -1.62 13.66 26.06
N GLN A 3 -2.39 12.59 26.27
CA GLN A 3 -2.00 11.22 25.89
C GLN A 3 -1.80 11.04 24.38
N ASP A 4 -2.56 11.79 23.57
CA ASP A 4 -2.43 11.79 22.12
C ASP A 4 -1.06 12.29 21.67
N ILE A 5 -0.59 13.39 22.26
CA ILE A 5 0.74 13.95 21.99
C ILE A 5 1.84 12.97 22.40
N LEU A 6 1.71 12.29 23.54
CA LEU A 6 2.71 11.33 24.01
C LEU A 6 2.84 10.08 23.12
N SER A 7 1.79 9.78 22.36
CA SER A 7 1.74 8.59 21.49
C SER A 7 2.37 8.82 20.11
N LEU A 8 2.44 10.07 19.65
CA LEU A 8 2.96 10.40 18.31
C LEU A 8 4.46 10.15 18.19
N SER A 9 4.87 9.36 17.20
CA SER A 9 6.28 9.18 16.84
C SER A 9 6.82 10.36 16.03
N LEU A 10 8.15 10.44 15.87
CA LEU A 10 8.75 11.46 15.00
C LEU A 10 8.26 11.32 13.55
N GLN A 11 8.16 10.10 13.03
CA GLN A 11 7.64 9.84 11.69
C GLN A 11 6.19 10.33 11.56
N GLU A 12 5.38 10.20 12.61
CA GLU A 12 4.02 10.72 12.63
C GLU A 12 3.99 12.25 12.52
N LEU A 13 4.87 12.94 13.26
CA LEU A 13 5.01 14.39 13.18
C LEU A 13 5.50 14.85 11.79
N GLU A 14 6.38 14.07 11.15
CA GLU A 14 6.84 14.36 9.78
C GLU A 14 5.70 14.26 8.77
N VAL A 15 4.79 13.30 8.93
CA VAL A 15 3.62 13.16 8.05
C VAL A 15 2.61 14.28 8.28
N LEU A 16 2.44 14.76 9.51
CA LEU A 16 1.55 15.88 9.84
C LEU A 16 2.12 17.24 9.42
N THR A 17 3.43 17.32 9.18
CA THR A 17 4.13 18.54 8.76
C THR A 17 5.08 18.30 7.58
N SER A 18 6.38 18.31 7.86
CA SER A 18 7.44 17.95 6.94
C SER A 18 8.68 17.53 7.74
N LYS A 19 9.50 16.65 7.16
CA LYS A 19 10.80 16.26 7.72
C LYS A 19 11.69 17.45 8.06
N GLY A 20 11.71 18.47 7.21
CA GLY A 20 12.49 19.70 7.44
C GLY A 20 11.99 20.54 8.63
N THR A 21 10.67 20.54 8.89
CA THR A 21 10.10 21.19 10.08
C THR A 21 10.47 20.44 11.34
N VAL A 22 10.31 19.11 11.34
CA VAL A 22 10.64 18.25 12.49
C VAL A 22 12.12 18.33 12.85
N ASN A 23 13.01 18.22 11.86
CA ASN A 23 14.46 18.29 12.11
C ASN A 23 14.90 19.64 12.69
N ARG A 24 14.31 20.76 12.24
CA ARG A 24 14.61 22.08 12.81
C ARG A 24 14.10 22.21 14.24
N ALA A 25 12.91 21.69 14.54
CA ALA A 25 12.37 21.69 15.89
C ALA A 25 13.21 20.82 16.85
N LEU A 26 13.71 19.67 16.40
CA LEU A 26 14.62 18.82 17.18
C LEU A 26 15.91 19.55 17.54
N LYS A 27 16.52 20.24 16.57
CA LYS A 27 17.72 21.07 16.79
C LYS A 27 17.50 22.16 17.84
N ASP A 28 16.32 22.77 17.88
CA ASP A 28 16.01 23.79 18.90
C ASP A 28 16.02 23.20 20.32
N ILE A 29 15.46 22.00 20.47
CA ILE A 29 15.44 21.29 21.76
C ILE A 29 16.84 20.83 22.16
N GLU A 30 17.64 20.34 21.22
CA GLU A 30 19.04 19.97 21.44
C GLU A 30 19.90 21.19 21.82
N SER A 31 19.57 22.36 21.27
CA SER A 31 20.22 23.64 21.60
C SER A 31 19.75 24.23 22.94
N GLY A 32 18.87 23.54 23.67
CA GLY A 32 18.48 23.91 25.03
C GLY A 32 17.40 24.99 25.13
N ALA A 33 16.52 25.14 24.12
CA ALA A 33 15.43 26.10 24.15
C ALA A 33 14.57 25.98 25.43
N LYS A 34 14.34 27.10 26.12
CA LYS A 34 13.51 27.13 27.34
C LYS A 34 12.17 27.82 27.09
N GLY A 35 11.17 27.41 27.86
CA GLY A 35 9.83 28.00 27.82
C GLY A 35 9.16 27.94 29.17
N LYS A 36 8.26 28.88 29.42
CA LYS A 36 7.36 28.88 30.58
C LYS A 36 6.10 28.10 30.22
N TRP A 37 5.84 27.03 30.97
CA TRP A 37 4.73 26.09 30.71
C TRP A 37 3.55 26.37 31.61
N LYS A 38 2.35 26.31 31.04
CA LYS A 38 1.08 26.32 31.76
C LYS A 38 0.23 25.16 31.21
N GLU A 39 -0.13 24.23 32.09
CA GLU A 39 -1.05 23.13 31.75
C GLU A 39 -2.32 23.30 32.59
N THR A 40 -3.49 23.19 31.95
CA THR A 40 -4.79 23.25 32.63
C THR A 40 -5.31 21.84 32.89
N GLU A 41 -6.29 21.70 33.80
CA GLU A 41 -6.93 20.42 34.11
C GLU A 41 -7.60 19.79 32.87
N ASP A 42 -8.14 20.62 31.97
CA ASP A 42 -8.72 20.20 30.68
C ASP A 42 -7.68 19.69 29.66
N GLY A 43 -6.40 19.66 30.02
CA GLY A 43 -5.30 19.20 29.15
C GLY A 43 -4.84 20.24 28.13
N ASN A 44 -5.23 21.50 28.24
CA ASN A 44 -4.65 22.56 27.42
C ASN A 44 -3.21 22.80 27.84
N VAL A 45 -2.29 22.84 26.88
CA VAL A 45 -0.88 23.12 27.12
C VAL A 45 -0.51 24.43 26.42
N GLU A 46 -0.14 25.43 27.21
CA GLU A 46 0.35 26.72 26.73
C GLU A 46 1.83 26.88 27.09
N VAL A 47 2.62 27.32 26.13
CA VAL A 47 4.06 27.56 26.32
C VAL A 47 4.45 28.90 25.75
N VAL A 48 5.05 29.74 26.60
CA VAL A 48 5.71 30.98 26.20
C VAL A 48 7.21 30.72 26.12
N TRP A 49 7.76 30.73 24.90
CA TRP A 49 9.17 30.46 24.63
C TRP A 49 10.05 31.70 24.82
N GLU A 50 11.37 31.50 24.99
CA GLU A 50 12.36 32.59 25.13
C GLU A 50 12.39 33.57 23.93
N ASP A 51 12.00 33.10 22.74
CA ASP A 51 11.84 33.91 21.52
C ASP A 51 10.50 34.69 21.50
N SER A 52 9.80 34.77 22.63
CA SER A 52 8.46 35.37 22.80
C SER A 52 7.36 34.74 21.96
N VAL A 53 7.61 33.59 21.32
CA VAL A 53 6.58 32.83 20.62
C VAL A 53 5.71 32.10 21.63
N ILE A 54 4.39 32.20 21.47
CA ILE A 54 3.41 31.50 22.29
C ILE A 54 2.82 30.37 21.44
N CYS A 55 2.81 29.17 22.00
CA CYS A 55 2.16 27.99 21.41
C CYS A 55 1.08 27.48 22.34
N VAL A 56 -0.10 27.16 21.80
CA VAL A 56 -1.22 26.57 22.53
C VAL A 56 -1.60 25.26 21.86
N LEU A 57 -1.58 24.17 22.63
CA LEU A 57 -2.04 22.84 22.24
C LEU A 57 -3.36 22.55 22.99
N PRO A 58 -4.54 22.78 22.40
CA PRO A 58 -5.80 22.64 23.12
C PRO A 58 -6.18 21.17 23.33
N GLY A 59 -6.64 20.81 24.54
CA GLY A 59 -6.74 19.43 25.03
C GLY A 59 -7.72 18.53 24.31
N SER A 60 -8.81 19.12 23.82
CA SER A 60 -9.93 18.39 23.22
C SER A 60 -9.84 18.25 21.70
N VAL A 61 -8.79 18.76 21.06
CA VAL A 61 -8.67 18.82 19.59
C VAL A 61 -7.34 18.24 19.10
N PRO A 62 -7.29 17.74 17.85
CA PRO A 62 -6.05 17.24 17.25
C PRO A 62 -4.97 18.33 17.18
N ILE A 63 -3.70 17.94 17.09
CA ILE A 63 -2.58 18.91 17.04
C ILE A 63 -2.68 19.91 15.87
N GLN A 64 -3.41 19.59 14.81
CA GLN A 64 -3.62 20.46 13.64
C GLN A 64 -4.38 21.74 14.00
N GLU A 65 -5.15 21.72 15.09
CA GLU A 65 -5.88 22.87 15.61
C GLU A 65 -5.07 23.65 16.67
N SER A 66 -3.80 23.29 16.85
CA SER A 66 -2.89 24.06 17.70
C SER A 66 -2.65 25.45 17.13
N SER A 67 -2.51 26.44 18.02
CA SER A 67 -2.23 27.81 17.62
C SER A 67 -0.81 28.22 17.99
N CYS A 68 -0.25 29.14 17.19
CA CYS A 68 1.06 29.71 17.41
C CYS A 68 1.04 31.19 17.02
N THR A 69 1.71 32.06 17.78
CA THR A 69 1.82 33.49 17.45
C THR A 69 2.79 33.81 16.30
N CYS A 70 3.44 32.80 15.72
CA CYS A 70 4.29 33.01 14.54
C CYS A 70 3.46 33.21 13.26
N SER A 71 4.07 33.74 12.21
CA SER A 71 3.42 33.98 10.91
C SER A 71 3.13 32.73 10.06
N SER A 72 3.56 31.54 10.51
CA SER A 72 3.35 30.30 9.75
C SER A 72 1.91 29.82 9.87
N THR A 73 1.36 29.29 8.77
CA THR A 73 0.05 28.64 8.75
C THR A 73 0.17 27.15 9.07
N GLY A 74 -0.81 26.61 9.80
CA GLY A 74 -0.84 25.20 10.21
C GLY A 74 0.22 24.83 11.24
N VAL A 75 0.59 23.55 11.28
CA VAL A 75 1.52 23.01 12.28
C VAL A 75 2.97 23.44 11.94
N CYS A 76 3.44 24.48 12.63
CA CYS A 76 4.75 25.08 12.40
C CYS A 76 5.86 24.42 13.23
N ARG A 77 7.11 24.84 13.01
CA ARG A 77 8.28 24.38 13.78
C ARG A 77 8.10 24.58 15.29
N HIS A 78 7.49 25.69 15.74
CA HIS A 78 7.30 25.97 17.16
C HIS A 78 6.26 25.04 17.82
N ILE A 79 5.21 24.66 17.08
CA ILE A 79 4.24 23.66 17.54
C ILE A 79 4.94 22.29 17.69
N ILE A 80 5.71 21.86 16.68
CA ILE A 80 6.48 20.61 16.76
C ILE A 80 7.51 20.66 17.91
N ARG A 81 8.22 21.78 18.08
CA ARG A 81 9.14 22.01 19.20
C ARG A 81 8.42 21.81 20.54
N THR A 82 7.21 22.35 20.66
CA THR A 82 6.37 22.24 21.86
C THR A 82 5.92 20.81 22.12
N ILE A 83 5.48 20.09 21.10
CA ILE A 83 5.14 18.67 21.18
C ILE A 83 6.35 17.84 21.66
N VAL A 84 7.51 17.99 21.01
CA VAL A 84 8.72 17.23 21.36
C VAL A 84 9.20 17.57 22.77
N ALA A 85 9.16 18.84 23.17
CA ALA A 85 9.52 19.24 24.52
C ALA A 85 8.55 18.66 25.57
N TYR A 86 7.24 18.65 25.27
CA TYR A 86 6.22 18.05 26.12
C TYR A 86 6.45 16.54 26.27
N GLN A 87 6.74 15.84 25.18
CA GLN A 87 7.08 14.42 25.21
C GLN A 87 8.33 14.15 26.05
N LYS A 88 9.40 14.94 25.90
CA LYS A 88 10.62 14.79 26.70
C LYS A 88 10.39 15.03 28.20
N ARG A 89 9.52 15.98 28.54
CA ARG A 89 9.19 16.29 29.94
C ARG A 89 8.39 15.18 30.62
N ASN A 90 7.62 14.40 29.85
CA ASN A 90 6.72 13.36 30.32
C ASN A 90 7.12 11.96 29.82
N ILE A 91 8.43 11.69 29.72
CA ILE A 91 8.95 10.39 29.22
C ILE A 91 8.44 9.20 30.05
N SER A 92 8.28 9.38 31.36
CA SER A 92 7.76 8.37 32.29
C SER A 92 6.33 7.93 31.97
N ASP A 93 5.56 8.81 31.33
CA ASP A 93 4.12 8.65 31.13
C ASP A 93 3.77 8.24 29.70
N LYS A 94 4.77 7.82 28.92
CA LYS A 94 4.56 7.36 27.54
C LYS A 94 3.63 6.12 27.56
N PRO A 95 2.46 6.18 26.90
CA PRO A 95 1.51 5.08 26.94
C PRO A 95 2.10 3.83 26.27
N ASN A 96 1.78 2.66 26.83
CA ASN A 96 2.11 1.39 26.20
C ASN A 96 1.27 1.26 24.91
N LEU A 97 1.94 1.18 23.76
CA LEU A 97 1.32 1.09 22.43
C LEU A 97 0.60 -0.24 22.19
N SER A 98 0.59 -1.17 23.15
CA SER A 98 -0.21 -2.40 23.09
C SER A 98 -1.71 -2.12 23.25
N TRP A 99 -2.32 -1.53 22.22
CA TRP A 99 -3.77 -1.33 22.12
C TRP A 99 -4.33 -2.02 20.88
N ASN A 100 -5.66 -2.18 20.82
CA ASN A 100 -6.34 -2.74 19.65
C ASN A 100 -7.27 -1.68 19.06
N PRO A 101 -7.08 -1.22 17.81
CA PRO A 101 -8.01 -0.30 17.15
C PRO A 101 -9.46 -0.79 17.11
N GLY A 102 -9.69 -2.11 17.24
CA GLY A 102 -11.02 -2.69 17.37
C GLY A 102 -11.83 -2.18 18.58
N SER A 103 -11.19 -1.56 19.59
CA SER A 103 -11.85 -0.93 20.73
C SER A 103 -12.63 0.35 20.38
N ILE A 104 -12.33 0.98 19.24
CA ILE A 104 -13.02 2.19 18.80
C ILE A 104 -14.48 1.84 18.49
N SER A 105 -15.43 2.57 19.09
CA SER A 105 -16.85 2.27 18.98
C SER A 105 -17.45 2.68 17.62
N ASP A 106 -18.58 2.09 17.26
CA ASP A 106 -19.31 2.46 16.03
C ASP A 106 -19.87 3.88 16.11
N GLU A 107 -20.22 4.37 17.31
CA GLU A 107 -20.63 5.76 17.55
C GLU A 107 -19.48 6.73 17.23
N SER A 108 -18.26 6.40 17.69
CA SER A 108 -17.07 7.18 17.39
C SER A 108 -16.79 7.21 15.88
N LEU A 109 -16.92 6.07 15.21
CA LEU A 109 -16.80 6.00 13.74
C LEU A 109 -17.86 6.87 13.05
N ARG A 110 -19.14 6.77 13.45
CA ARG A 110 -20.25 7.56 12.87
C ARG A 110 -20.09 9.06 13.10
N SER A 111 -19.43 9.48 14.17
CA SER A 111 -19.12 10.89 14.40
C SER A 111 -18.00 11.42 13.49
N PHE A 112 -17.11 10.53 13.04
CA PHE A 112 -15.93 10.88 12.26
C PHE A 112 -16.15 10.76 10.74
N ILE A 113 -16.96 9.80 10.29
CA ILE A 113 -17.19 9.56 8.85
C ILE A 113 -18.64 9.84 8.46
N SER A 114 -18.84 10.20 7.20
CA SER A 114 -20.18 10.44 6.67
C SER A 114 -21.06 9.18 6.69
N ALA A 115 -22.38 9.35 6.84
CA ALA A 115 -23.33 8.23 6.89
C ALA A 115 -23.30 7.36 5.61
N SER A 116 -23.05 7.97 4.45
CA SER A 116 -22.89 7.27 3.17
C SER A 116 -21.61 6.44 3.14
N SER A 117 -20.46 7.01 3.56
CA SER A 117 -19.21 6.27 3.73
C SER A 117 -19.36 5.11 4.70
N PHE A 118 -20.02 5.30 5.85
CA PHE A 118 -20.24 4.24 6.84
C PHE A 118 -21.04 3.06 6.25
N THR A 119 -22.13 3.37 5.54
CA THR A 119 -22.98 2.35 4.90
C THR A 119 -22.20 1.59 3.81
N LYS A 120 -21.43 2.30 3.00
CA LYS A 120 -20.62 1.69 1.94
C LYS A 120 -19.50 0.84 2.52
N ALA A 121 -18.83 1.31 3.56
CA ALA A 121 -17.82 0.55 4.29
C ALA A 121 -18.41 -0.77 4.80
N LYS A 122 -19.60 -0.74 5.40
CA LYS A 122 -20.26 -1.94 5.93
C LYS A 122 -20.63 -2.92 4.81
N SER A 123 -21.10 -2.42 3.67
CA SER A 123 -21.34 -3.24 2.48
C SER A 123 -20.06 -3.92 1.97
N ILE A 124 -18.94 -3.18 1.89
CA ILE A 124 -17.64 -3.72 1.47
C ILE A 124 -17.15 -4.77 2.48
N PHE A 125 -17.20 -4.46 3.77
CA PHE A 125 -16.82 -5.38 4.83
C PHE A 125 -17.60 -6.70 4.76
N ASN A 126 -18.93 -6.62 4.67
CA ASN A 126 -19.80 -7.80 4.57
C ASN A 126 -19.59 -8.59 3.28
N SER A 127 -19.12 -7.95 2.21
CA SER A 127 -18.88 -8.62 0.94
C SER A 127 -17.70 -9.61 1.00
N GLY A 128 -16.85 -9.53 2.03
CA GLY A 128 -15.63 -10.33 2.17
C GLY A 128 -14.43 -9.68 1.50
N ILE A 129 -13.47 -9.24 2.31
CA ILE A 129 -12.18 -8.69 1.89
C ILE A 129 -11.08 -9.29 2.76
N ALA A 130 -9.88 -9.42 2.18
CA ALA A 130 -8.70 -9.85 2.93
C ALA A 130 -7.98 -8.64 3.54
N VAL A 131 -7.56 -8.77 4.80
CA VAL A 131 -6.86 -7.73 5.54
C VAL A 131 -5.69 -8.33 6.31
N GLU A 132 -4.49 -7.80 6.09
CA GLU A 132 -3.32 -8.07 6.92
C GLU A 132 -3.32 -7.07 8.09
N LEU A 133 -3.34 -7.59 9.31
CA LEU A 133 -3.35 -6.80 10.54
C LEU A 133 -2.00 -6.95 11.24
N ASP A 134 -1.43 -5.83 11.67
CA ASP A 134 -0.19 -5.78 12.45
C ASP A 134 -0.37 -4.80 13.63
N ARG A 135 -0.04 -5.24 14.83
CA ARG A 135 -0.09 -4.52 16.11
C ARG A 135 1.19 -4.75 16.91
N THR A 136 2.27 -5.14 16.23
CA THR A 136 3.59 -5.28 16.87
C THR A 136 4.14 -3.92 17.32
N ASP A 137 3.88 -2.88 16.52
CA ASP A 137 4.16 -1.47 16.80
C ASP A 137 2.86 -0.62 16.69
N VAL A 138 2.93 0.53 16.01
CA VAL A 138 1.75 1.32 15.63
C VAL A 138 0.79 0.41 14.84
N PRO A 139 -0.46 0.22 15.27
CA PRO A 139 -1.37 -0.66 14.56
C PRO A 139 -1.59 -0.27 13.10
N VAL A 140 -1.43 -1.24 12.20
CA VAL A 140 -1.60 -1.10 10.75
C VAL A 140 -2.56 -2.16 10.23
N ALA A 141 -3.49 -1.75 9.38
CA ALA A 141 -4.34 -2.65 8.60
C ALA A 141 -4.07 -2.44 7.10
N LYS A 142 -3.53 -3.44 6.42
CA LYS A 142 -3.39 -3.44 4.96
C LYS A 142 -4.58 -4.18 4.36
N ILE A 143 -5.50 -3.43 3.78
CA ILE A 143 -6.72 -3.95 3.17
C ILE A 143 -6.44 -4.19 1.69
N HIS A 144 -6.43 -5.47 1.28
CA HIS A 144 -6.07 -5.87 -0.07
C HIS A 144 -6.99 -5.19 -1.11
N GLY A 145 -6.39 -4.62 -2.16
CA GLY A 145 -7.13 -3.89 -3.20
C GLY A 145 -7.61 -2.47 -2.84
N LEU A 146 -7.67 -2.09 -1.55
CA LEU A 146 -8.18 -0.77 -1.14
C LEU A 146 -7.09 0.20 -0.71
N GLY A 147 -6.25 -0.21 0.25
CA GLY A 147 -5.31 0.72 0.88
C GLY A 147 -4.75 0.21 2.20
N THR A 148 -4.04 1.09 2.90
CA THR A 148 -3.43 0.83 4.20
C THR A 148 -3.88 1.89 5.20
N VAL A 149 -4.24 1.47 6.40
CA VAL A 149 -4.67 2.34 7.49
C VAL A 149 -3.72 2.21 8.67
N HIS A 150 -3.33 3.35 9.25
CA HIS A 150 -2.48 3.43 10.44
C HIS A 150 -3.24 4.07 11.59
N PHE A 151 -3.03 3.59 12.81
CA PHE A 151 -3.63 4.11 14.04
C PHE A 151 -2.53 4.55 15.04
N PRO A 152 -1.93 5.73 14.86
CA PRO A 152 -0.79 6.17 15.66
C PRO A 152 -1.15 6.60 17.10
N VAL A 153 -2.41 6.95 17.36
CA VAL A 153 -2.86 7.38 18.69
C VAL A 153 -3.89 6.40 19.24
N PRO A 154 -3.65 5.82 20.44
CA PRO A 154 -4.59 4.95 21.11
C PRO A 154 -5.96 5.57 21.32
N ASN A 155 -7.00 4.85 20.91
CA ASN A 155 -8.42 5.18 21.09
C ASN A 155 -8.87 6.54 20.50
N ASP A 156 -8.06 7.20 19.67
CA ASP A 156 -8.42 8.46 19.02
C ASP A 156 -8.47 8.31 17.49
N ILE A 157 -9.69 8.18 16.98
CA ILE A 157 -9.96 7.98 15.55
C ILE A 157 -9.51 9.17 14.69
N ARG A 158 -9.37 10.37 15.27
CA ARG A 158 -9.01 11.59 14.53
C ARG A 158 -7.59 11.55 13.99
N TYR A 159 -6.74 10.71 14.59
CA TYR A 159 -5.39 10.45 14.12
C TYR A 159 -5.29 9.22 13.23
N ALA A 160 -6.39 8.50 12.97
CA ALA A 160 -6.37 7.39 12.02
C ALA A 160 -6.13 7.92 10.60
N ARG A 161 -5.24 7.27 9.87
CA ARG A 161 -4.85 7.71 8.52
C ARG A 161 -4.96 6.58 7.53
N ALA A 162 -5.82 6.79 6.56
CA ALA A 162 -5.84 6.08 5.30
C ALA A 162 -4.73 6.61 4.38
N ASP A 163 -4.25 5.75 3.49
CA ASP A 163 -3.26 6.09 2.48
C ASP A 163 -3.90 6.50 1.13
N CYS A 164 -5.23 6.49 1.07
CA CYS A 164 -6.10 6.97 -0.01
C CYS A 164 -6.96 8.17 0.42
N LYS A 165 -7.40 8.97 -0.55
CA LYS A 165 -8.18 10.21 -0.32
C LYS A 165 -9.70 9.98 -0.30
N GLY A 166 -10.41 10.99 0.19
CA GLY A 166 -11.86 11.14 0.04
C GLY A 166 -12.66 10.10 0.80
N SER A 167 -13.87 9.82 0.30
CA SER A 167 -14.81 8.88 0.93
C SER A 167 -14.25 7.47 1.06
N LEU A 168 -13.34 7.05 0.17
CA LEU A 168 -12.67 5.75 0.29
C LEU A 168 -11.75 5.71 1.51
N GLY A 169 -11.03 6.79 1.80
CA GLY A 169 -10.20 6.92 3.00
C GLY A 169 -11.02 6.72 4.28
N GLU A 170 -12.16 7.40 4.37
CA GLU A 170 -13.13 7.21 5.47
C GLU A 170 -13.62 5.76 5.56
N GLN A 171 -13.97 5.15 4.42
CA GLN A 171 -14.49 3.79 4.37
C GLN A 171 -13.47 2.76 4.87
N ILE A 172 -12.21 2.87 4.45
CA ILE A 172 -11.19 1.90 4.82
C ILE A 172 -10.80 2.01 6.29
N ILE A 173 -10.91 3.19 6.89
CA ILE A 173 -10.70 3.38 8.34
C ILE A 173 -11.74 2.56 9.13
N ALA A 174 -13.02 2.64 8.77
CA ALA A 174 -14.06 1.83 9.41
C ALA A 174 -13.84 0.32 9.18
N ILE A 175 -13.51 -0.09 7.95
CA ILE A 175 -13.19 -1.49 7.62
C ILE A 175 -12.01 -2.00 8.47
N ALA A 176 -10.97 -1.19 8.65
CA ALA A 176 -9.82 -1.54 9.46
C ALA A 176 -10.20 -1.75 10.94
N VAL A 177 -10.98 -0.83 11.53
CA VAL A 177 -11.48 -0.98 12.92
C VAL A 177 -12.27 -2.27 13.07
N TRP A 178 -13.21 -2.57 12.17
CA TRP A 178 -13.98 -3.81 12.23
C TRP A 178 -13.13 -5.06 12.02
N SER A 179 -12.11 -5.00 11.16
CA SER A 179 -11.19 -6.11 10.93
C SER A 179 -10.38 -6.43 12.19
N PHE A 180 -9.92 -5.40 12.90
CA PHE A 180 -9.25 -5.51 14.20
C PHE A 180 -10.13 -6.08 15.32
N ARG A 181 -11.46 -6.11 15.16
CA ARG A 181 -12.37 -6.80 16.09
C ARG A 181 -12.43 -8.31 15.87
N LEU A 182 -11.99 -8.79 14.71
CA LEU A 182 -12.03 -10.22 14.36
C LEU A 182 -10.93 -11.03 15.05
N THR A 183 -9.89 -10.37 15.57
CA THR A 183 -8.76 -11.03 16.22
C THR A 183 -8.13 -10.17 17.32
N HIS A 184 -7.52 -10.85 18.29
CA HIS A 184 -6.69 -10.25 19.32
C HIS A 184 -5.19 -10.51 19.11
N LEU A 185 -4.81 -11.30 18.11
CA LEU A 185 -3.41 -11.57 17.79
C LEU A 185 -2.67 -10.30 17.38
N LYS A 186 -1.35 -10.28 17.59
CA LYS A 186 -0.51 -9.15 17.24
C LYS A 186 -0.30 -9.02 15.73
N LYS A 187 -0.29 -10.13 14.98
CA LYS A 187 -0.10 -10.13 13.54
C LYS A 187 -0.86 -11.29 12.92
N GLU A 188 -1.75 -11.01 11.98
CA GLU A 188 -2.62 -12.02 11.38
C GLU A 188 -3.23 -11.57 10.06
N PHE A 189 -3.57 -12.53 9.19
CA PHE A 189 -4.44 -12.30 8.05
C PHE A 189 -5.88 -12.66 8.41
N VAL A 190 -6.79 -11.71 8.24
CA VAL A 190 -8.22 -11.94 8.44
C VAL A 190 -8.97 -11.81 7.12
N SER A 191 -10.06 -12.56 6.97
CA SER A 191 -11.09 -12.23 6.00
C SER A 191 -12.35 -11.80 6.71
N THR A 192 -12.94 -10.70 6.23
CA THR A 192 -14.16 -10.13 6.80
C THR A 192 -15.41 -10.94 6.49
N ASN A 193 -15.31 -11.95 5.60
CA ASN A 193 -16.36 -12.93 5.36
C ASN A 193 -15.72 -14.25 4.95
N ILE A 194 -15.98 -15.32 5.71
CA ILE A 194 -15.50 -16.66 5.40
C ILE A 194 -16.40 -17.21 4.29
N ARG A 195 -15.96 -17.04 3.04
CA ARG A 195 -16.54 -17.78 1.91
C ARG A 195 -15.79 -19.11 1.78
N GLU A 196 -16.53 -20.21 1.90
CA GLU A 196 -16.04 -21.50 1.44
C GLU A 196 -15.87 -21.46 -0.07
N ILE A 197 -14.63 -21.52 -0.53
CA ILE A 197 -14.32 -21.66 -1.95
C ILE A 197 -14.39 -23.15 -2.26
N LYS A 198 -15.49 -23.59 -2.85
CA LYS A 198 -15.61 -24.96 -3.35
C LYS A 198 -15.07 -25.02 -4.75
N ILE A 199 -13.82 -25.47 -4.89
CA ILE A 199 -13.17 -25.66 -6.18
C ILE A 199 -13.85 -26.82 -6.91
N SER A 200 -14.29 -26.59 -8.15
CA SER A 200 -14.85 -27.65 -8.98
C SER A 200 -13.81 -28.73 -9.31
N SER A 201 -14.22 -30.00 -9.23
CA SER A 201 -13.36 -31.13 -9.58
C SER A 201 -12.89 -31.05 -11.03
N HIS A 202 -13.70 -30.48 -11.93
CA HIS A 202 -13.30 -30.30 -13.33
C HIS A 202 -12.04 -29.41 -13.45
N ILE A 203 -11.91 -28.35 -12.64
CA ILE A 203 -10.70 -27.50 -12.65
C ILE A 203 -9.51 -28.31 -12.17
N THR A 204 -9.64 -29.01 -11.03
CA THR A 204 -8.53 -29.78 -10.46
C THR A 204 -8.10 -30.93 -11.36
N ASP A 205 -9.03 -31.66 -11.95
CA ASP A 205 -8.75 -32.84 -12.79
C ASP A 205 -8.07 -32.42 -14.09
N ARG A 206 -8.57 -31.34 -14.70
CA ARG A 206 -8.01 -30.77 -15.92
C ARG A 206 -6.62 -30.18 -15.68
N ALA A 207 -6.43 -29.44 -14.59
CA ALA A 207 -5.12 -28.95 -14.18
C ALA A 207 -4.16 -30.10 -13.91
N ASN A 208 -4.56 -31.11 -13.14
CA ASN A 208 -3.74 -32.28 -12.85
C ASN A 208 -3.25 -32.97 -14.13
N THR A 209 -4.12 -33.08 -15.14
CA THR A 209 -3.77 -33.65 -16.44
C THR A 209 -2.71 -32.79 -17.16
N ILE A 210 -2.95 -31.48 -17.28
CA ILE A 210 -2.04 -30.56 -18.00
C ILE A 210 -0.69 -30.44 -17.28
N LEU A 211 -0.71 -30.20 -15.96
CA LEU A 211 0.49 -29.92 -15.20
C LEU A 211 1.36 -31.17 -15.02
N LYS A 212 0.76 -32.36 -14.87
CA LYS A 212 1.54 -33.62 -14.86
C LYS A 212 2.28 -33.86 -16.17
N GLU A 213 1.66 -33.53 -17.30
CA GLU A 213 2.28 -33.65 -18.61
C GLU A 213 3.53 -32.76 -18.71
N ILE A 214 3.42 -31.49 -18.27
CA ILE A 214 4.56 -30.56 -18.21
C ILE A 214 5.65 -31.09 -17.27
N ILE A 215 5.29 -31.59 -16.08
CA ILE A 215 6.25 -32.10 -15.10
C ILE A 215 6.97 -33.35 -15.61
N GLN A 216 6.26 -34.26 -16.28
CA GLN A 216 6.80 -35.55 -16.72
C GLN A 216 7.66 -35.42 -17.98
N TYR A 217 7.25 -34.59 -18.94
CA TYR A 217 7.84 -34.55 -20.27
C TYR A 217 8.53 -33.22 -20.59
N GLY A 218 8.41 -32.22 -19.73
CA GLY A 218 8.84 -30.84 -20.01
C GLY A 218 8.07 -30.23 -21.19
N PHE A 219 8.40 -28.99 -21.55
CA PHE A 219 7.80 -28.35 -22.73
C PHE A 219 8.17 -29.00 -24.06
N GLN A 220 9.17 -29.87 -24.09
CA GLN A 220 9.54 -30.62 -25.29
C GLN A 220 8.54 -31.73 -25.63
N GLY A 221 7.96 -32.39 -24.62
CA GLY A 221 7.10 -33.57 -24.84
C GLY A 221 5.62 -33.34 -24.56
N VAL A 222 5.19 -32.10 -24.38
CA VAL A 222 3.77 -31.73 -24.24
C VAL A 222 3.07 -31.65 -25.59
N SER A 223 1.75 -31.80 -25.57
CA SER A 223 0.88 -31.59 -26.73
C SER A 223 1.04 -30.20 -27.35
N GLU A 224 1.00 -30.12 -28.68
CA GLU A 224 1.00 -28.87 -29.45
C GLU A 224 -0.15 -27.92 -29.04
N HIS A 225 -1.26 -28.46 -28.51
CA HIS A 225 -2.43 -27.71 -28.05
C HIS A 225 -2.32 -27.23 -26.59
N LEU A 226 -1.14 -27.32 -25.95
CA LEU A 226 -0.96 -26.90 -24.55
C LEU A 226 -1.43 -25.46 -24.31
N LYS A 227 -1.13 -24.56 -25.24
CA LYS A 227 -1.50 -23.14 -25.15
C LYS A 227 -3.01 -22.93 -25.03
N ASP A 228 -3.80 -23.64 -25.83
CA ASP A 228 -5.27 -23.56 -25.80
C ASP A 228 -5.85 -24.24 -24.57
N ARG A 229 -5.25 -25.36 -24.14
CA ARG A 229 -5.66 -26.08 -22.93
C ARG A 229 -5.46 -25.24 -21.68
N LEU A 230 -4.33 -24.54 -21.57
CA LEU A 230 -4.04 -23.58 -20.49
C LEU A 230 -5.00 -22.38 -20.54
N PHE A 231 -5.28 -21.83 -21.72
CA PHE A 231 -6.23 -20.73 -21.89
C PHE A 231 -7.64 -21.10 -21.42
N GLN A 232 -8.13 -22.28 -21.79
CA GLN A 232 -9.44 -22.76 -21.36
C GLN A 232 -9.50 -23.00 -19.84
N LEU A 233 -8.44 -23.59 -19.26
CA LEU A 233 -8.35 -23.77 -17.81
C LEU A 233 -8.31 -22.43 -17.06
N LYS A 234 -7.54 -21.45 -17.57
CA LYS A 234 -7.51 -20.08 -17.06
C LYS A 234 -8.90 -19.47 -17.02
N ARG A 235 -9.66 -19.60 -18.11
CA ARG A 235 -11.04 -19.10 -18.17
C ARG A 235 -11.94 -19.75 -17.12
N SER A 236 -11.88 -21.07 -16.95
CA SER A 236 -12.63 -21.76 -15.89
C SER A 236 -12.25 -21.27 -14.49
N CYS A 237 -10.96 -21.00 -14.24
CA CYS A 237 -10.52 -20.42 -12.97
C CYS A 237 -11.14 -19.03 -12.72
N LEU A 238 -11.16 -18.15 -13.73
CA LEU A 238 -11.78 -16.83 -13.61
C LEU A 238 -13.28 -16.91 -13.36
N GLU A 239 -13.98 -17.82 -14.04
CA GLU A 239 -15.43 -18.05 -13.85
C GLU A 239 -15.76 -18.51 -12.42
N GLU A 240 -14.84 -19.24 -11.76
CA GLU A 240 -14.96 -19.65 -10.34
C GLU A 240 -14.29 -18.68 -9.34
N GLY A 241 -13.78 -17.54 -9.81
CA GLY A 241 -13.17 -16.52 -8.95
C GLY A 241 -11.76 -16.85 -8.43
N LEU A 242 -11.07 -17.81 -9.05
CA LEU A 242 -9.69 -18.18 -8.78
C LEU A 242 -8.73 -17.28 -9.59
N LEU A 243 -8.62 -16.02 -9.18
CA LEU A 243 -7.80 -15.01 -9.85
C LEU A 243 -6.31 -15.36 -9.86
N TRP A 244 -5.69 -15.66 -8.72
CA TRP A 244 -4.26 -15.99 -8.67
C TRP A 244 -3.94 -17.28 -9.42
N PRO A 245 -4.71 -18.38 -9.28
CA PRO A 245 -4.54 -19.55 -10.14
C PRO A 245 -4.66 -19.22 -11.64
N SER A 246 -5.58 -18.35 -12.05
CA SER A 246 -5.69 -17.86 -13.43
C SER A 246 -4.42 -17.12 -13.91
N GLU A 247 -3.85 -16.24 -13.09
CA GLU A 247 -2.62 -15.51 -13.43
C GLU A 247 -1.43 -16.47 -13.59
N ILE A 248 -1.28 -17.46 -12.71
CA ILE A 248 -0.25 -18.50 -12.83
C ILE A 248 -0.34 -19.22 -14.19
N LEU A 249 -1.56 -19.59 -14.61
CA LEU A 249 -1.77 -20.23 -15.91
C LEU A 249 -1.46 -19.28 -17.08
N SER A 250 -1.68 -17.98 -16.90
CA SER A 250 -1.31 -16.96 -17.87
C SER A 250 0.21 -16.85 -18.02
N GLU A 251 0.94 -16.77 -16.92
CA GLU A 251 2.41 -16.71 -16.91
C GLU A 251 3.02 -18.00 -17.49
N LEU A 252 2.45 -19.16 -17.18
CA LEU A 252 2.88 -20.44 -17.74
C LEU A 252 2.68 -20.49 -19.27
N GLN A 253 1.60 -19.89 -19.77
CA GLN A 253 1.34 -19.74 -21.20
C GLN A 253 2.35 -18.81 -21.88
N GLU A 254 2.81 -17.77 -21.18
CA GLU A 254 3.87 -16.88 -21.64
C GLU A 254 5.21 -17.60 -21.72
N GLU A 255 5.62 -18.34 -20.68
CA GLU A 255 6.86 -19.13 -20.71
C GLU A 255 6.85 -20.19 -21.81
N TYR A 256 5.72 -20.87 -22.01
CA TYR A 256 5.59 -21.80 -23.13
C TYR A 256 5.73 -21.10 -24.50
N SER A 257 5.19 -19.89 -24.63
CA SER A 257 5.32 -19.11 -25.87
C SER A 257 6.78 -18.69 -26.12
N LYS A 258 7.53 -18.30 -25.09
CA LYS A 258 8.96 -18.00 -25.19
C LYS A 258 9.77 -19.23 -25.59
N TYR A 259 9.46 -20.38 -25.00
CA TYR A 259 10.10 -21.66 -25.33
C TYR A 259 9.92 -22.02 -26.81
N LEU A 260 8.69 -21.93 -27.33
CA LEU A 260 8.41 -22.22 -28.75
C LEU A 260 9.13 -21.27 -29.72
N LEU A 261 9.37 -20.03 -29.30
CA LEU A 261 10.07 -19.02 -30.11
C LEU A 261 11.59 -19.08 -29.95
N HIS A 262 12.11 -20.00 -29.14
CA HIS A 262 13.52 -20.04 -28.73
C HIS A 262 14.01 -18.68 -28.19
N ASP A 263 13.14 -17.99 -27.46
CA ASP A 263 13.44 -16.69 -26.89
C ASP A 263 14.45 -16.83 -25.75
N SER A 264 15.50 -16.02 -25.77
CA SER A 264 16.51 -15.93 -24.69
C SER A 264 15.95 -15.56 -23.32
N LEU A 265 14.74 -14.98 -23.26
CA LEU A 265 14.03 -14.64 -22.03
C LEU A 265 13.22 -15.81 -21.44
N PHE A 266 13.22 -16.97 -22.08
CA PHE A 266 12.63 -18.18 -21.51
C PHE A 266 13.39 -18.57 -20.24
N ASP A 267 12.65 -18.74 -19.14
CA ASP A 267 13.23 -19.11 -17.85
C ASP A 267 12.63 -20.46 -17.38
N PRO A 268 13.42 -21.56 -17.43
CA PRO A 268 12.95 -22.86 -16.97
C PRO A 268 12.69 -22.90 -15.45
N ASP A 269 13.40 -22.10 -14.66
CA ASP A 269 13.19 -22.05 -13.20
C ASP A 269 11.84 -21.38 -12.88
N GLN A 270 11.45 -20.38 -13.68
CA GLN A 270 10.12 -19.76 -13.57
C GLN A 270 9.00 -20.77 -13.83
N VAL A 271 9.17 -21.71 -14.77
CA VAL A 271 8.18 -22.78 -15.01
C VAL A 271 7.99 -23.63 -13.76
N VAL A 272 9.09 -24.07 -13.13
CA VAL A 272 9.05 -24.88 -11.90
C VAL A 272 8.39 -24.09 -10.76
N TYR A 273 8.75 -22.82 -10.61
CA TYR A 273 8.16 -21.93 -9.61
C TYR A 273 6.64 -21.79 -9.78
N LEU A 274 6.16 -21.55 -11.00
CA LEU A 274 4.73 -21.43 -11.31
C LEU A 274 3.95 -22.71 -11.04
N LEU A 275 4.52 -23.87 -11.37
CA LEU A 275 3.92 -25.17 -11.06
C LEU A 275 3.81 -25.39 -9.55
N GLY A 276 4.86 -25.03 -8.79
CA GLY A 276 4.86 -25.10 -7.33
C GLY A 276 3.81 -24.18 -6.70
N GLU A 277 3.75 -22.92 -7.15
CA GLU A 277 2.74 -21.94 -6.72
C GLU A 277 1.32 -22.46 -6.94
N TRP A 278 1.04 -23.05 -8.11
CA TRP A 278 -0.26 -23.67 -8.39
C TRP A 278 -0.58 -24.75 -7.34
N ILE A 279 0.31 -25.72 -7.17
CA ILE A 279 0.08 -26.87 -6.28
C ILE A 279 -0.18 -26.40 -4.85
N ILE A 280 0.69 -25.54 -4.31
CA ILE A 280 0.58 -25.03 -2.93
C ILE A 280 -0.73 -24.27 -2.73
N ARG A 281 -1.14 -23.43 -3.69
CA ARG A 281 -2.39 -22.66 -3.58
C ARG A 281 -3.62 -23.57 -3.63
N MET A 282 -3.63 -24.54 -4.53
CA MET A 282 -4.75 -25.47 -4.67
C MET A 282 -4.88 -26.38 -3.45
N ASP A 283 -3.77 -26.86 -2.91
CA ASP A 283 -3.76 -27.65 -1.67
C ASP A 283 -4.23 -26.80 -0.48
N ALA A 284 -3.75 -25.56 -0.36
CA ALA A 284 -4.17 -24.66 0.70
C ALA A 284 -5.68 -24.31 0.63
N LEU A 285 -6.21 -24.09 -0.58
CA LEU A 285 -7.65 -23.88 -0.78
C LEU A 285 -8.48 -25.13 -0.50
N LYS A 286 -7.97 -26.32 -0.85
CA LYS A 286 -8.68 -27.59 -0.64
C LYS A 286 -8.72 -27.99 0.82
N GLU A 287 -7.60 -27.85 1.53
CA GLU A 287 -7.51 -28.16 2.97
C GLU A 287 -8.28 -27.14 3.81
N ASN A 288 -8.29 -25.87 3.40
CA ASN A 288 -9.03 -24.76 4.02
C ASN A 288 -8.93 -24.73 5.56
N LYS A 289 -7.72 -24.89 6.11
CA LYS A 289 -7.47 -24.93 7.57
C LYS A 289 -7.71 -23.59 8.29
N GLY A 290 -8.13 -22.55 7.59
CA GLY A 290 -8.42 -21.22 8.15
C GLY A 290 -7.20 -20.38 8.55
N ALA A 291 -5.99 -20.93 8.52
CA ALA A 291 -4.76 -20.21 8.91
C ALA A 291 -4.43 -19.02 7.98
N ILE A 292 -4.77 -19.14 6.70
CA ILE A 292 -4.67 -18.07 5.71
C ILE A 292 -6.05 -17.95 5.05
N PRO A 293 -6.64 -16.75 4.98
CA PRO A 293 -7.96 -16.61 4.37
C PRO A 293 -7.95 -16.97 2.88
N SER A 294 -9.02 -17.65 2.45
CA SER A 294 -9.16 -18.17 1.08
C SER A 294 -8.97 -17.10 -0.01
N LEU A 295 -9.46 -15.87 0.20
CA LEU A 295 -9.27 -14.73 -0.69
C LEU A 295 -7.79 -14.32 -0.89
N VAL A 296 -6.91 -14.55 0.08
CA VAL A 296 -5.47 -14.30 -0.07
C VAL A 296 -4.87 -15.34 -1.04
N ILE A 297 -5.38 -16.57 -1.00
CA ILE A 297 -4.86 -17.70 -1.77
C ILE A 297 -5.44 -17.71 -3.20
N SER A 298 -6.75 -17.53 -3.34
CA SER A 298 -7.47 -17.49 -4.62
C SER A 298 -7.35 -16.15 -5.33
N GLY A 299 -7.16 -15.07 -4.59
CA GLY A 299 -7.26 -13.70 -5.07
C GLY A 299 -8.68 -13.14 -4.98
N ASP A 300 -8.76 -11.80 -4.94
CA ASP A 300 -10.03 -11.07 -4.91
C ASP A 300 -10.36 -10.58 -6.32
N THR A 301 -11.51 -11.00 -6.84
CA THR A 301 -12.01 -10.57 -8.16
C THR A 301 -12.61 -9.17 -8.14
N LYS A 302 -12.86 -8.61 -6.95
CA LYS A 302 -13.49 -7.30 -6.85
C LYS A 302 -12.52 -6.21 -7.26
N THR A 303 -13.00 -5.41 -8.20
CA THR A 303 -12.23 -4.30 -8.72
C THR A 303 -12.47 -3.06 -7.89
N TYR A 304 -11.47 -2.67 -7.11
CA TYR A 304 -11.40 -1.40 -6.44
C TYR A 304 -10.29 -0.55 -7.03
N SER A 305 -10.61 0.70 -7.38
CA SER A 305 -9.60 1.70 -7.73
C SER A 305 -9.57 2.74 -6.61
N SER A 306 -8.37 3.10 -6.18
CA SER A 306 -8.17 4.09 -5.13
C SER A 306 -7.31 5.24 -5.63
N GLU A 307 -7.75 6.47 -5.37
CA GLU A 307 -6.91 7.65 -5.52
C GLU A 307 -6.01 7.76 -4.29
N LEU A 308 -4.70 7.67 -4.51
CA LEU A 308 -3.70 7.77 -3.45
C LEU A 308 -3.61 9.21 -2.94
N ILE A 309 -3.28 9.36 -1.65
CA ILE A 309 -2.84 10.65 -1.11
C ILE A 309 -1.58 11.10 -1.85
N VAL A 310 -1.34 12.42 -1.96
CA VAL A 310 -0.14 12.95 -2.62
C VAL A 310 1.09 12.21 -2.11
N ARG A 311 1.75 11.41 -2.96
CA ARG A 311 2.96 10.67 -2.59
C ARG A 311 4.15 11.18 -3.36
N SER A 312 5.27 11.25 -2.67
CA SER A 312 6.58 11.24 -3.30
C SER A 312 6.94 9.78 -3.53
N LEU A 313 6.96 9.35 -4.78
CA LEU A 313 7.39 8.03 -5.19
C LEU A 313 8.84 8.11 -5.67
N ILE A 314 9.69 7.20 -5.20
CA ILE A 314 11.10 7.15 -5.56
C ILE A 314 11.23 6.22 -6.77
N GLY A 315 11.56 6.76 -7.94
CA GLY A 315 11.85 5.95 -9.12
C GLY A 315 13.03 5.02 -8.90
N LEU A 316 12.86 3.74 -9.22
CA LEU A 316 13.87 2.68 -9.12
C LEU A 316 14.45 2.28 -10.49
N GLY A 317 13.95 2.87 -11.57
CA GLY A 317 14.30 2.56 -12.95
C GLY A 317 13.14 2.00 -13.76
N SER A 318 13.43 1.67 -15.01
CA SER A 318 12.47 1.09 -15.95
C SER A 318 13.09 -0.10 -16.68
N GLY A 319 12.28 -1.14 -16.90
CA GLY A 319 12.58 -2.26 -17.79
C GLY A 319 11.71 -2.22 -19.06
N ILE A 320 12.12 -2.97 -20.08
CA ILE A 320 11.38 -3.09 -21.35
C ILE A 320 11.10 -4.59 -21.59
N LYS A 321 9.83 -4.93 -21.82
CA LYS A 321 9.40 -6.26 -22.29
C LYS A 321 9.05 -6.14 -23.77
N VAL A 322 9.80 -6.81 -24.63
CA VAL A 322 9.57 -6.81 -26.08
C VAL A 322 8.48 -7.83 -26.42
N LEU A 323 7.55 -7.45 -27.30
CA LEU A 323 6.47 -8.30 -27.78
C LEU A 323 6.58 -8.44 -29.31
N GLN A 324 5.94 -9.45 -29.91
CA GLN A 324 5.94 -9.63 -31.37
C GLN A 324 5.46 -8.40 -32.15
N LYS A 325 4.55 -7.60 -31.56
CA LYS A 325 3.97 -6.39 -32.16
C LYS A 325 4.12 -5.17 -31.26
N GLY A 326 5.30 -4.98 -30.65
CA GLY A 326 5.49 -3.83 -29.78
C GLY A 326 6.49 -4.04 -28.67
N PHE A 327 6.41 -3.17 -27.67
CA PHE A 327 7.07 -3.36 -26.40
C PHE A 327 6.25 -2.72 -25.28
N VAL A 328 6.47 -3.20 -24.07
CA VAL A 328 5.87 -2.70 -22.84
C VAL A 328 6.97 -2.14 -21.97
N VAL A 329 6.77 -0.94 -21.44
CA VAL A 329 7.71 -0.32 -20.52
C VAL A 329 7.18 -0.43 -19.10
N LEU A 330 7.99 -1.00 -18.22
CA LEU A 330 7.71 -1.27 -16.83
C LEU A 330 8.53 -0.30 -15.99
N SER A 331 7.91 0.68 -15.35
CA SER A 331 8.61 1.64 -14.48
C SER A 331 8.29 1.36 -13.02
N TYR A 332 9.34 1.19 -12.21
CA TYR A 332 9.23 0.77 -10.82
C TYR A 332 9.42 1.94 -9.87
N PHE A 333 8.60 2.00 -8.84
CA PHE A 333 8.59 3.08 -7.87
C PHE A 333 8.53 2.55 -6.44
N ALA A 334 9.49 2.90 -5.60
CA ALA A 334 9.38 2.69 -4.17
C ALA A 334 8.49 3.77 -3.55
N ASP A 335 7.54 3.34 -2.73
CA ASP A 335 6.84 4.24 -1.84
C ASP A 335 7.49 4.26 -0.46
N PRO A 336 8.14 5.37 -0.06
CA PRO A 336 8.85 5.47 1.21
C PRO A 336 7.94 5.35 2.44
N LYS A 337 6.61 5.37 2.26
CA LYS A 337 5.64 5.25 3.35
C LYS A 337 4.95 3.89 3.45
N SER A 338 5.14 2.98 2.50
CA SER A 338 4.42 1.69 2.50
C SER A 338 5.28 0.46 2.25
N ASP A 339 6.60 0.59 2.21
CA ASP A 339 7.58 -0.46 1.89
C ASP A 339 7.22 -1.27 0.62
N LYS A 340 6.43 -0.67 -0.26
CA LYS A 340 5.93 -1.30 -1.49
C LYS A 340 6.68 -0.77 -2.69
N ILE A 341 7.00 -1.69 -3.58
CA ILE A 341 7.34 -1.36 -4.97
C ILE A 341 6.04 -1.33 -5.76
N LEU A 342 5.81 -0.22 -6.45
CA LEU A 342 4.64 0.03 -7.27
C LEU A 342 5.08 0.07 -8.73
N LEU A 343 4.28 -0.55 -9.59
CA LEU A 343 4.59 -0.70 -11.01
C LEU A 343 3.72 0.22 -11.84
N TYR A 344 4.31 0.99 -12.74
CA TYR A 344 3.62 1.63 -13.85
C TYR A 344 3.92 0.88 -15.14
N GLU A 345 2.90 0.70 -15.97
CA GLU A 345 3.02 0.01 -17.25
C GLU A 345 2.43 0.87 -18.38
N CYS A 346 3.16 0.97 -19.48
CA CYS A 346 2.65 1.51 -20.74
C CYS A 346 3.10 0.66 -21.92
N SER A 347 2.18 0.44 -22.88
CA SER A 347 2.43 -0.34 -24.09
C SER A 347 2.61 0.56 -25.31
N PHE A 348 3.47 0.13 -26.23
CA PHE A 348 3.71 0.78 -27.52
C PHE A 348 3.61 -0.25 -28.64
N GLU A 349 2.72 -0.01 -29.60
CA GLU A 349 2.55 -0.85 -30.79
C GLU A 349 3.53 -0.39 -31.89
N LYS A 350 4.80 -0.79 -31.79
CA LYS A 350 5.83 -0.54 -32.81
C LYS A 350 6.78 -1.72 -32.97
N HIS A 351 7.09 -2.10 -34.21
CA HIS A 351 8.22 -2.98 -34.50
C HIS A 351 9.53 -2.25 -34.15
N THR A 352 10.32 -2.79 -33.23
CA THR A 352 11.61 -2.21 -32.84
C THR A 352 12.68 -2.48 -33.91
N GLU A 353 12.70 -1.66 -34.96
CA GLU A 353 13.88 -1.51 -35.83
C GLU A 353 14.91 -0.56 -35.21
N GLU A 354 14.48 0.29 -34.27
CA GLU A 354 15.37 1.22 -33.55
C GLU A 354 16.04 0.59 -32.32
N PRO A 355 17.29 0.97 -32.00
CA PRO A 355 18.00 0.49 -30.83
C PRO A 355 17.36 0.99 -29.51
N PHE A 356 17.28 0.13 -28.49
CA PHE A 356 16.57 0.40 -27.22
C PHE A 356 16.93 1.71 -26.51
N HIS A 357 18.13 2.27 -26.72
CA HIS A 357 18.48 3.56 -26.14
C HIS A 357 17.67 4.73 -26.73
N SER A 358 17.16 4.63 -27.97
CA SER A 358 16.29 5.65 -28.57
C SER A 358 14.92 5.69 -27.89
N ILE A 359 14.44 4.52 -27.43
CA ILE A 359 13.17 4.37 -26.70
C ILE A 359 13.19 5.16 -25.38
N GLY A 360 14.35 5.34 -24.76
CA GLY A 360 14.50 6.15 -23.55
C GLY A 360 14.00 7.60 -23.71
N ASN A 361 13.96 8.12 -24.95
CA ASN A 361 13.46 9.47 -25.26
C ASN A 361 11.94 9.51 -25.50
N PHE A 362 11.27 8.35 -25.58
CA PHE A 362 9.83 8.32 -25.80
C PHE A 362 9.12 8.92 -24.60
N THR A 363 8.08 9.70 -24.88
CA THR A 363 7.39 10.45 -23.83
C THR A 363 6.27 9.63 -23.22
N VAL A 364 6.26 9.53 -21.89
CA VAL A 364 5.19 8.83 -21.15
C VAL A 364 4.00 9.76 -20.90
N PHE A 365 4.29 11.02 -20.54
CA PHE A 365 3.30 12.05 -20.24
C PHE A 365 3.84 13.42 -20.66
N LYS A 366 3.07 14.23 -21.40
CA LYS A 366 3.33 15.67 -21.65
C LYS A 366 4.82 16.07 -21.75
N GLY A 367 5.61 15.39 -22.59
CA GLY A 367 7.02 15.72 -22.82
C GLY A 367 8.03 15.15 -21.81
N ILE A 368 7.60 14.31 -20.87
CA ILE A 368 8.48 13.59 -19.94
C ILE A 368 9.02 12.33 -20.63
N PRO A 369 10.34 12.24 -20.89
CA PRO A 369 10.92 11.06 -21.49
C PRO A 369 11.02 9.90 -20.48
N LEU A 370 10.89 8.67 -20.99
CA LEU A 370 10.90 7.42 -20.23
C LEU A 370 12.10 7.28 -19.29
N HIS A 371 13.30 7.61 -19.76
CA HIS A 371 14.51 7.47 -18.94
C HIS A 371 14.48 8.37 -17.69
N ASN A 372 13.84 9.54 -17.76
CA ASN A 372 13.69 10.43 -16.62
C ASN A 372 12.55 9.98 -15.72
N PHE A 373 11.48 9.43 -16.29
CA PHE A 373 10.30 9.01 -15.54
C PHE A 373 10.64 7.93 -14.50
N GLY A 374 11.30 6.85 -14.91
CA GLY A 374 11.63 5.73 -14.01
C GLY A 374 12.72 6.06 -12.98
N LYS A 375 13.58 7.06 -13.23
CA LYS A 375 14.71 7.42 -12.35
C LYS A 375 14.42 8.60 -11.42
N SER A 376 13.33 9.34 -11.65
CA SER A 376 13.03 10.53 -10.87
C SER A 376 12.18 10.21 -9.65
N SER A 377 12.27 11.06 -8.63
CA SER A 377 11.25 11.11 -7.61
C SER A 377 10.01 11.80 -8.18
N ILE A 378 8.86 11.14 -8.18
CA ILE A 378 7.60 11.66 -8.69
C ILE A 378 6.76 12.16 -7.53
N VAL A 379 6.33 13.41 -7.60
CA VAL A 379 5.29 13.96 -6.73
C VAL A 379 4.03 14.18 -7.57
N SER A 380 2.96 13.48 -7.23
CA SER A 380 1.65 13.73 -7.86
C SER A 380 0.52 13.60 -6.85
N SER A 381 -0.45 14.49 -6.99
CA SER A 381 -1.65 14.53 -6.18
C SER A 381 -2.79 13.69 -6.72
N SER A 382 -2.57 13.06 -7.88
CA SER A 382 -3.56 12.38 -8.73
C SER A 382 -3.01 11.06 -9.26
N ILE A 383 -2.60 10.19 -8.34
CA ILE A 383 -2.15 8.83 -8.65
C ILE A 383 -3.30 7.89 -8.31
N LYS A 384 -3.72 7.08 -9.28
CA LYS A 384 -4.67 5.99 -9.07
C LYS A 384 -3.90 4.69 -8.96
N LYS A 385 -4.30 3.84 -8.03
CA LYS A 385 -3.86 2.45 -7.97
C LYS A 385 -4.95 1.58 -8.57
N THR A 386 -4.59 0.76 -9.56
CA THR A 386 -5.47 -0.26 -10.11
C THR A 386 -5.59 -1.43 -9.12
N THR A 387 -6.53 -2.31 -9.40
CA THR A 387 -6.75 -3.57 -8.68
C THR A 387 -5.53 -4.47 -8.64
N SER A 388 -4.83 -4.56 -9.76
CA SER A 388 -3.56 -5.27 -9.92
C SER A 388 -2.38 -4.59 -9.23
N GLY A 389 -2.65 -3.49 -8.51
CA GLY A 389 -1.65 -2.72 -7.79
C GLY A 389 -0.77 -1.84 -8.67
N LYS A 390 -1.08 -1.74 -9.96
CA LYS A 390 -0.37 -0.87 -10.91
C LYS A 390 -0.76 0.59 -10.71
N LEU A 391 0.16 1.49 -11.01
CA LEU A 391 -0.06 2.92 -10.96
C LEU A 391 -0.67 3.41 -12.27
N GLN A 392 -1.61 4.33 -12.13
CA GLN A 392 -2.12 5.17 -13.20
C GLN A 392 -1.95 6.62 -12.79
N PHE A 393 -1.18 7.36 -13.56
CA PHE A 393 -0.96 8.78 -13.32
C PHE A 393 -1.93 9.61 -14.15
N SER A 394 -2.45 10.69 -13.57
CA SER A 394 -3.17 11.71 -14.33
C SER A 394 -2.21 12.74 -14.96
N ASN A 395 -2.74 13.63 -15.78
CA ASN A 395 -2.03 14.64 -16.58
C ASN A 395 -1.19 15.69 -15.80
N LYS A 396 -1.06 15.62 -14.47
CA LYS A 396 -0.26 16.53 -13.65
C LYS A 396 0.75 15.75 -12.79
N LEU A 397 2.03 15.88 -13.14
CA LEU A 397 3.16 15.20 -12.51
C LEU A 397 4.29 16.19 -12.31
N THR A 398 4.90 16.20 -11.12
CA THR A 398 6.15 16.92 -10.86
C THR A 398 7.26 15.88 -10.70
N LEU A 399 8.32 16.02 -11.50
CA LEU A 399 9.49 15.16 -11.43
C LEU A 399 10.61 15.93 -10.73
N ASN A 400 11.20 15.29 -9.74
CA ASN A 400 12.44 15.71 -9.13
C ASN A 400 13.52 14.69 -9.55
N PRO A 401 14.40 15.03 -10.51
CA PRO A 401 15.46 14.13 -10.95
C PRO A 401 16.31 13.68 -9.76
N GLN A 402 16.52 12.38 -9.63
CA GLN A 402 17.46 11.87 -8.63
C GLN A 402 18.86 12.00 -9.20
N THR A 403 19.64 12.93 -8.65
CA THR A 403 21.07 13.02 -8.94
C THR A 403 21.76 11.95 -8.10
N PHE A 404 21.93 10.76 -8.67
CA PHE A 404 22.87 9.80 -8.12
C PHE A 404 24.27 10.29 -8.46
N PHE A 405 24.91 10.99 -7.53
CA PHE A 405 26.36 11.18 -7.59
C PHE A 405 26.99 9.82 -7.31
N LEU A 406 27.25 9.06 -8.37
CA LEU A 406 28.22 7.98 -8.32
C LEU A 406 29.58 8.65 -8.15
N ASN A 407 30.06 8.70 -6.90
CA ASN A 407 31.48 8.92 -6.65
C ASN A 407 32.20 7.69 -7.19
N LEU A 408 32.61 7.77 -8.45
CA LEU A 408 33.56 6.83 -9.07
C LEU A 408 34.96 7.08 -8.53
#